data_AF-A0A498MTZ2-F1
#
_entry.id   AF-A0A498MTZ2-F1
#
_cell.length_a   1.000
_cell.length_b   1.000
_cell.length_c   1.000
_cell.angle_alpha   90.00
_cell.angle_beta   90.00
_cell.angle_gamma   90.00
#
_symmetry.space_group_name_H-M   'P 1'
#
loop_
_entity.id
_entity.type
_entity.pdbx_description
1 polymer ?
#
loop_
_entity_poly.entity_id
_entity_poly.type
_entity_poly.pdbx_seq_one_letter_code
_entity_poly.pdbx_strand_id
1 'polypeptide(L)'
;MGTSRRAFLTKLGRSKGFLIKETYSSSITHVVSENNSGDEVQTWLESQTGWDASSSVHSLDIRWFTESMEAGRPVIVQERHILKVNPKPSGDPSAMQMKSYACQRRTPLKHHNSFLTEALEILSQNAEYNDNEGRSVAFRRAASVLKALPCRVKSMEDLRCLPCLGDHSQRVIKILEDGSSREVESTRQSEQFQAMKALTGIFGVGVRTADRWFREGLRSPDDLIRTGQQLNRAQQAGVQYYNDLQKPVTKVEADVISDIVEKAVHSVLPGAEIQLMGGFRRGKEVGHDVDFLITHPEEGKEEGLMPKITNWLEEQLFERELRRWAGQEKNMSLSSHALYDSKQNLYLRAKTEEEIFAYLGLEFIPPSERNA
;
A
#
# COMPACT_ATOMS: atom_id res chain seq x y z
N MET A 1 24.54 13.46 47.65
CA MET A 1 25.06 14.07 48.91
C MET A 1 24.66 13.25 50.16
N GLY A 2 25.58 13.04 51.10
CA GLY A 2 25.31 12.31 52.36
C GLY A 2 24.48 13.10 53.39
N THR A 3 23.75 12.38 54.26
CA THR A 3 22.74 12.93 55.19
C THR A 3 23.27 14.03 56.11
N SER A 4 24.45 13.81 56.73
CA SER A 4 25.06 14.79 57.65
C SER A 4 25.47 16.09 56.93
N ARG A 5 25.98 15.98 55.70
CA ARG A 5 26.40 17.14 54.89
C ARG A 5 25.20 17.94 54.40
N ARG A 6 24.13 17.26 53.98
CA ARG A 6 22.87 17.89 53.59
C ARG A 6 22.24 18.69 54.74
N ALA A 7 22.22 18.11 55.94
CA ALA A 7 21.68 18.77 57.12
C ALA A 7 22.47 20.04 57.49
N PHE A 8 23.80 19.96 57.44
CA PHE A 8 24.68 21.10 57.69
C PHE A 8 24.43 22.24 56.69
N LEU A 9 24.45 21.94 55.38
CA LEU A 9 24.26 22.94 54.32
C LEU A 9 22.86 23.57 54.34
N THR A 10 21.84 22.79 54.68
CA THR A 10 20.47 23.29 54.83
C THR A 10 20.37 24.30 55.95
N LYS A 11 20.94 23.99 57.13
CA LYS A 11 20.95 24.90 58.28
C LYS A 11 21.72 26.19 57.95
N LEU A 12 22.88 26.05 57.30
CA LEU A 12 23.72 27.18 56.90
C LEU A 12 23.01 28.08 55.88
N GLY A 13 22.43 27.52 54.82
CA GLY A 13 21.71 28.30 53.82
C GLY A 13 20.49 29.03 54.38
N ARG A 14 19.70 28.38 55.24
CA ARG A 14 18.57 29.04 55.93
C ARG A 14 19.04 30.20 56.81
N SER A 15 20.15 30.04 57.53
CA SER A 15 20.72 31.14 58.35
C SER A 15 21.17 32.34 57.52
N LYS A 16 21.44 32.14 56.22
CA LYS A 16 21.78 33.17 55.23
C LYS A 16 20.57 33.66 54.41
N GLY A 17 19.35 33.28 54.78
CA GLY A 17 18.12 33.77 54.12
C GLY A 17 17.67 32.98 52.89
N PHE A 18 18.29 31.84 52.58
CA PHE A 18 17.86 31.00 51.46
C PHE A 18 16.65 30.13 51.84
N LEU A 19 15.65 30.11 50.95
CA LEU A 19 14.48 29.25 51.11
C LEU A 19 14.80 27.82 50.64
N ILE A 20 15.24 26.97 51.55
CA ILE A 20 15.62 25.58 51.26
C ILE A 20 14.54 24.63 51.79
N LYS A 21 13.93 23.88 50.87
CA LYS A 21 12.97 22.82 51.17
C LYS A 21 13.67 21.46 51.25
N GLU A 22 13.22 20.63 52.18
CA GLU A 22 13.76 19.26 52.38
C GLU A 22 13.08 18.23 51.48
N THR A 23 11.87 18.53 50.99
CA THR A 23 11.10 17.71 50.08
C THR A 23 10.84 18.44 48.77
N TYR A 24 10.72 17.69 47.68
CA TYR A 24 10.43 18.26 46.37
C TYR A 24 8.99 18.78 46.31
N SER A 25 8.77 19.91 45.63
CA SER A 25 7.43 20.45 45.33
C SER A 25 7.49 21.30 44.05
N SER A 26 6.34 21.53 43.42
CA SER A 26 6.24 22.32 42.17
C SER A 26 6.73 23.77 42.27
N SER A 27 6.95 24.29 43.49
CA SER A 27 7.50 25.63 43.72
C SER A 27 9.03 25.67 43.72
N ILE A 28 9.71 24.55 43.47
CA ILE A 28 11.18 24.48 43.46
C ILE A 28 11.70 24.91 42.10
N THR A 29 12.66 25.84 42.11
CA THR A 29 13.28 26.39 40.89
C THR A 29 14.71 25.87 40.65
N HIS A 30 15.36 25.34 41.68
CA HIS A 30 16.75 24.88 41.64
C HIS A 30 16.89 23.60 42.48
N VAL A 31 17.54 22.60 41.91
CA VAL A 31 17.97 21.38 42.60
C VAL A 31 19.48 21.35 42.57
N VAL A 32 20.08 21.41 43.76
CA VAL A 32 21.54 21.41 43.92
C VAL A 32 21.98 20.04 44.42
N SER A 33 22.96 19.46 43.75
CA SER A 33 23.58 18.21 44.15
C SER A 33 25.10 18.35 44.29
N GLU A 34 25.69 17.39 44.99
CA GLU A 34 27.13 17.33 45.19
C GLU A 34 27.59 15.89 44.99
N ASN A 35 28.61 15.72 44.15
CA ASN A 35 29.14 14.42 43.73
C ASN A 35 28.09 13.53 43.08
N ASN A 36 27.12 14.13 42.39
CA ASN A 36 26.12 13.43 41.59
C ASN A 36 26.24 13.88 40.12
N SER A 37 26.01 12.95 39.19
CA SER A 37 25.98 13.29 37.77
C SER A 37 24.66 13.97 37.39
N GLY A 38 24.63 14.68 36.26
CA GLY A 38 23.38 15.25 35.74
C GLY A 38 22.31 14.18 35.51
N ASP A 39 22.72 13.01 35.01
CA ASP A 39 21.82 11.88 34.75
C ASP A 39 21.18 11.32 36.03
N GLU A 40 21.93 11.26 37.14
CA GLU A 40 21.42 10.83 38.45
C GLU A 40 20.40 11.81 39.01
N VAL A 41 20.67 13.11 38.91
CA VAL A 41 19.76 14.16 39.38
C VAL A 41 18.50 14.23 38.53
N GLN A 42 18.63 14.06 37.21
CA GLN A 42 17.52 14.01 36.28
C GLN A 42 16.61 12.80 36.56
N THR A 43 17.19 11.62 36.74
CA THR A 43 16.43 10.40 37.09
C THR A 43 15.67 10.58 38.42
N TRP A 44 16.31 11.22 39.40
CA TRP A 44 15.65 11.54 40.65
C TRP A 44 14.49 12.53 40.46
N LEU A 45 14.69 13.60 39.70
CA LEU A 45 13.64 14.59 39.39
C LEU A 45 12.41 13.93 38.73
N GLU A 46 12.63 13.10 37.72
CA GLU A 46 11.57 12.36 37.00
C GLU A 46 10.75 11.47 37.94
N SER A 47 11.41 10.86 38.94
CA SER A 47 10.72 10.07 39.97
C SER A 47 9.82 10.90 40.90
N GLN A 48 10.10 12.20 41.04
CA GLN A 48 9.33 13.09 41.91
C GLN A 48 8.17 13.77 41.18
N THR A 49 8.29 13.99 39.86
CA THR A 49 7.34 14.79 39.09
C THR A 49 6.48 14.01 38.10
N GLY A 50 6.83 12.75 37.79
CA GLY A 50 6.37 12.10 36.57
C GLY A 50 6.98 12.76 35.32
N TRP A 51 6.71 12.21 34.13
CA TRP A 51 7.33 12.63 32.84
C TRP A 51 7.07 14.11 32.47
N ASP A 52 6.12 14.77 33.14
CA ASP A 52 5.48 15.99 32.64
C ASP A 52 5.96 17.30 33.29
N ALA A 53 7.07 17.30 34.04
CA ALA A 53 7.51 18.51 34.75
C ALA A 53 9.04 18.74 34.87
N SER A 54 9.89 18.07 34.08
CA SER A 54 11.35 18.27 34.19
C SER A 54 11.90 19.54 33.49
N SER A 55 11.06 20.32 32.78
CA SER A 55 11.53 21.42 31.92
C SER A 55 11.73 22.78 32.61
N SER A 56 11.37 22.93 33.89
CA SER A 56 11.38 24.25 34.57
C SER A 56 12.35 24.37 35.76
N VAL A 57 13.06 23.31 36.13
CA VAL A 57 13.95 23.27 37.31
C VAL A 57 15.41 23.16 36.89
N HIS A 58 16.27 24.01 37.45
CA HIS A 58 17.71 23.97 37.17
C HIS A 58 18.40 22.89 38.00
N SER A 59 19.03 21.91 37.33
CA SER A 59 19.88 20.89 37.97
C SER A 59 21.32 21.39 38.07
N LEU A 60 21.76 21.70 39.29
CA LEU A 60 23.00 22.43 39.54
C LEU A 60 23.99 21.66 40.43
N ASP A 61 25.27 21.91 40.18
CA ASP A 61 26.38 21.48 41.01
C ASP A 61 26.47 22.35 42.27
N ILE A 62 26.99 21.79 43.36
CA ILE A 62 27.19 22.44 44.66
C ILE A 62 27.97 23.76 44.58
N ARG A 63 28.80 23.92 43.55
CA ARG A 63 29.52 25.16 43.25
C ARG A 63 28.58 26.37 43.19
N TRP A 64 27.43 26.26 42.53
CA TRP A 64 26.46 27.37 42.47
C TRP A 64 25.95 27.78 43.85
N PHE A 65 25.67 26.81 44.71
CA PHE A 65 25.16 27.07 46.05
C PHE A 65 26.23 27.71 46.94
N THR A 66 27.49 27.29 46.76
CA THR A 66 28.64 27.85 47.50
C THR A 66 28.87 29.32 47.09
N GLU A 67 28.90 29.60 45.79
CA GLU A 67 29.04 30.96 45.25
C GLU A 67 27.85 31.85 45.68
N SER A 68 26.63 31.31 45.71
CA SER A 68 25.45 32.03 46.19
C SER A 68 25.53 32.37 47.68
N MET A 69 25.99 31.43 48.52
CA MET A 69 26.14 31.65 49.96
C MET A 69 27.22 32.68 50.30
N GLU A 70 28.27 32.76 49.48
CA GLU A 70 29.33 33.78 49.59
C GLU A 70 28.79 35.16 49.21
N ALA A 71 28.03 35.25 48.11
CA ALA A 71 27.38 36.49 47.67
C ALA A 71 26.18 36.93 48.55
N GLY A 72 25.70 36.06 49.44
CA GLY A 72 24.52 36.30 50.28
C GLY A 72 23.19 36.33 49.50
N ARG A 73 23.19 35.93 48.23
CA ARG A 73 22.01 35.88 47.34
C ARG A 73 22.22 34.85 46.23
N PRO A 74 21.15 34.31 45.61
CA PRO A 74 21.28 33.44 44.44
C PRO A 74 22.02 34.15 43.30
N VAL A 75 23.14 33.58 42.85
CA VAL A 75 23.88 34.11 41.70
C VAL A 75 23.27 33.61 40.39
N ILE A 76 23.54 34.30 39.28
CA ILE A 76 23.06 33.91 37.96
C ILE A 76 23.64 32.52 37.59
N VAL A 77 22.77 31.63 37.10
CA VAL A 77 23.18 30.30 36.64
C VAL A 77 24.05 30.45 35.39
N GLN A 78 25.22 29.78 35.38
CA GLN A 78 26.18 29.78 34.27
C GLN A 78 26.42 28.32 33.86
N GLU A 79 26.94 28.07 32.67
CA GLU A 79 27.17 26.70 32.19
C GLU A 79 28.03 25.85 33.14
N ARG A 80 29.01 26.46 33.81
CA ARG A 80 29.86 25.80 34.81
C ARG A 80 29.11 25.31 36.06
N HIS A 81 27.91 25.86 36.29
CA HIS A 81 27.03 25.50 37.41
C HIS A 81 26.09 24.35 37.05
N ILE A 82 25.81 24.13 35.77
CA ILE A 82 24.82 23.17 35.31
C ILE A 82 25.43 21.77 35.26
N LEU A 83 24.73 20.82 35.84
CA LEU A 83 25.11 19.41 35.72
C LEU A 83 24.80 18.94 34.30
N LYS A 84 25.81 18.49 33.56
CA LYS A 84 25.64 17.98 32.21
C LYS A 84 24.90 16.64 32.26
N VAL A 85 23.77 16.57 31.57
CA VAL A 85 23.02 15.34 31.31
C VAL A 85 23.45 14.85 29.93
N ASN A 86 23.85 13.59 29.81
CA ASN A 86 24.01 13.01 28.47
C ASN A 86 22.59 12.78 27.93
N PRO A 87 22.25 13.29 26.73
CA PRO A 87 20.93 13.02 26.17
C PRO A 87 20.79 11.51 25.96
N LYS A 88 20.06 10.84 26.86
CA LYS A 88 19.48 9.54 26.57
C LYS A 88 18.55 9.77 25.37
N PRO A 89 18.61 8.93 24.32
CA PRO A 89 17.60 8.96 23.27
C PRO A 89 16.24 8.78 23.95
N SER A 90 15.47 9.86 24.01
CA SER A 90 14.13 9.89 24.56
C SER A 90 13.22 9.16 23.60
N GLY A 91 13.01 7.88 23.86
CA GLY A 91 12.08 7.00 23.17
C GLY A 91 12.18 5.63 23.80
N ASP A 92 11.10 5.18 24.42
CA ASP A 92 10.86 3.81 24.85
C ASP A 92 11.63 2.76 23.99
N PRO A 93 12.49 1.88 24.56
CA PRO A 93 13.19 0.84 23.80
C PRO A 93 12.25 -0.19 23.16
N SER A 94 10.95 -0.15 23.47
CA SER A 94 9.90 -0.93 22.82
C SER A 94 9.19 -0.20 21.66
N ALA A 95 9.67 0.98 21.22
CA ALA A 95 9.17 1.67 20.04
C ALA A 95 9.55 0.91 18.75
N MET A 96 8.76 -0.13 18.46
CA MET A 96 8.63 -0.86 17.19
C MET A 96 9.92 -1.06 16.40
N GLN A 97 10.75 -2.03 16.83
CA GLN A 97 11.72 -2.63 15.93
C GLN A 97 10.99 -3.07 14.65
N MET A 98 11.31 -2.42 13.53
CA MET A 98 10.69 -2.69 12.24
C MET A 98 10.88 -4.18 11.90
N LYS A 99 9.77 -4.91 11.74
CA LYS A 99 9.81 -6.35 11.45
C LYS A 99 10.20 -6.60 10.00
N SER A 100 10.94 -7.67 9.71
CA SER A 100 11.40 -7.98 8.35
C SER A 100 10.28 -8.37 7.39
N TYR A 101 9.27 -9.09 7.89
CA TYR A 101 8.17 -9.61 7.07
C TYR A 101 7.02 -8.61 6.97
N ALA A 102 6.52 -8.37 5.76
CA ALA A 102 5.46 -7.40 5.51
C ALA A 102 4.14 -7.72 6.25
N CYS A 103 3.82 -9.01 6.43
CA CYS A 103 2.64 -9.45 7.18
C CYS A 103 2.69 -9.14 8.68
N GLN A 104 3.86 -8.76 9.21
CA GLN A 104 4.04 -8.35 10.61
C GLN A 104 4.04 -6.83 10.77
N ARG A 105 3.66 -6.09 9.73
CA ARG A 105 3.67 -4.62 9.69
C ARG A 105 2.32 -4.10 9.21
N ARG A 106 1.93 -2.92 9.72
CA ARG A 106 0.82 -2.15 9.16
C ARG A 106 1.36 -1.25 8.05
N THR A 107 0.85 -1.41 6.83
CA THR A 107 1.28 -0.63 5.67
C THR A 107 0.05 0.13 5.12
N PRO A 108 -0.17 1.40 5.48
CA PRO A 108 -1.32 2.16 5.02
C PRO A 108 -1.21 2.46 3.51
N LEU A 109 -2.36 2.72 2.88
CA LEU A 109 -2.40 3.08 1.46
C LEU A 109 -1.69 4.42 1.19
N LYS A 110 -1.94 5.42 2.05
CA LYS A 110 -1.21 6.69 2.07
C LYS A 110 -0.09 6.59 3.09
N HIS A 111 1.14 6.86 2.67
CA HIS A 111 2.34 6.76 3.50
C HIS A 111 3.27 7.96 3.28
N HIS A 112 4.26 8.14 4.15
CA HIS A 112 5.06 9.37 4.22
C HIS A 112 6.26 9.43 3.26
N ASN A 113 6.59 8.31 2.62
CA ASN A 113 7.85 8.10 1.89
C ASN A 113 7.66 7.82 0.38
N SER A 114 6.59 8.32 -0.25
CA SER A 114 6.26 8.07 -1.68
C SER A 114 7.43 8.35 -2.61
N PHE A 115 8.09 9.49 -2.46
CA PHE A 115 9.25 9.88 -3.26
C PHE A 115 10.37 8.84 -3.25
N LEU A 116 10.67 8.23 -2.09
CA LEU A 116 11.69 7.19 -1.96
C LEU A 116 11.20 5.85 -2.52
N THR A 117 9.94 5.49 -2.24
CA THR A 117 9.42 4.19 -2.65
C THR A 117 9.20 4.11 -4.15
N GLU A 118 8.74 5.19 -4.79
CA GLU A 118 8.55 5.26 -6.24
C GLU A 118 9.89 5.04 -6.97
N ALA A 119 10.96 5.66 -6.48
CA ALA A 119 12.30 5.46 -7.02
C ALA A 119 12.78 4.00 -6.89
N LEU A 120 12.60 3.39 -5.71
CA LEU A 120 12.94 1.98 -5.50
C LEU A 120 12.06 1.04 -6.35
N GLU A 121 10.80 1.39 -6.58
CA GLU A 121 9.88 0.61 -7.42
C GLU A 121 10.27 0.68 -8.90
N ILE A 122 10.75 1.83 -9.39
CA ILE A 122 11.34 1.95 -10.74
C ILE A 122 12.55 1.02 -10.87
N LEU A 123 13.46 1.03 -9.89
CA LEU A 123 14.64 0.16 -9.91
C LEU A 123 14.28 -1.32 -9.76
N SER A 124 13.25 -1.65 -8.98
CA SER A 124 12.70 -3.00 -8.86
C SER A 124 12.16 -3.49 -10.21
N GLN A 125 11.33 -2.68 -10.87
CA GLN A 125 10.74 -3.00 -12.16
C GLN A 125 11.83 -3.16 -13.24
N ASN A 126 12.83 -2.28 -13.26
CA ASN A 126 13.95 -2.41 -14.19
C ASN A 126 14.77 -3.69 -13.93
N ALA A 127 15.02 -4.03 -12.67
CA ALA A 127 15.71 -5.28 -12.34
C ALA A 127 14.93 -6.52 -12.82
N GLU A 128 13.60 -6.49 -12.71
CA GLU A 128 12.73 -7.54 -13.24
C GLU A 128 12.81 -7.66 -14.77
N TYR A 129 12.83 -6.53 -15.49
CA TYR A 129 13.02 -6.53 -16.95
C TYR A 129 14.39 -7.05 -17.40
N ASN A 130 15.40 -7.01 -16.53
CA ASN A 130 16.74 -7.50 -16.80
C ASN A 130 17.01 -8.88 -16.17
N ASP A 131 15.95 -9.66 -15.89
CA ASP A 131 16.01 -11.01 -15.31
C ASP A 131 16.82 -11.09 -14.01
N ASN A 132 16.83 -10.00 -13.23
CA ASN A 132 17.52 -9.90 -11.95
C ASN A 132 16.50 -9.93 -10.80
N GLU A 133 15.88 -11.10 -10.62
CA GLU A 133 14.83 -11.32 -9.64
C GLU A 133 15.30 -10.98 -8.21
N GLY A 134 16.52 -11.37 -7.84
CA GLY A 134 17.09 -11.09 -6.52
C GLY A 134 17.14 -9.58 -6.22
N ARG A 135 17.59 -8.77 -7.17
CA ARG A 135 17.63 -7.32 -7.04
C ARG A 135 16.23 -6.69 -7.06
N SER A 136 15.33 -7.20 -7.90
CA SER A 136 13.93 -6.76 -7.91
C SER A 136 13.28 -6.97 -6.54
N VAL A 137 13.40 -8.17 -5.98
CA VAL A 137 12.87 -8.50 -4.64
C VAL A 137 13.50 -7.64 -3.55
N ALA A 138 14.81 -7.37 -3.62
CA ALA A 138 15.49 -6.52 -2.65
C ALA A 138 14.90 -5.09 -2.64
N PHE A 139 14.75 -4.45 -3.80
CA PHE A 139 14.15 -3.12 -3.89
C PHE A 139 12.68 -3.10 -3.48
N ARG A 140 11.90 -4.12 -3.87
CA ARG A 140 10.49 -4.25 -3.47
C ARG A 140 10.34 -4.36 -1.95
N ARG A 141 11.22 -5.12 -1.29
CA ARG A 141 11.24 -5.25 0.18
C ARG A 141 11.66 -3.95 0.85
N ALA A 142 12.67 -3.27 0.33
CA ALA A 142 13.10 -1.96 0.82
C ALA A 142 11.95 -0.93 0.72
N ALA A 143 11.30 -0.82 -0.44
CA ALA A 143 10.13 0.04 -0.62
C ALA A 143 9.00 -0.33 0.36
N SER A 144 8.69 -1.61 0.52
CA SER A 144 7.68 -2.09 1.47
C SER A 144 7.96 -1.67 2.92
N VAL A 145 9.22 -1.70 3.36
CA VAL A 145 9.62 -1.24 4.70
C VAL A 145 9.36 0.27 4.85
N LEU A 146 9.77 1.07 3.87
CA LEU A 146 9.57 2.52 3.90
C LEU A 146 8.09 2.93 3.86
N LYS A 147 7.23 2.16 3.17
CA LYS A 147 5.77 2.35 3.18
C LYS A 147 5.14 2.15 4.56
N ALA A 148 5.75 1.32 5.40
CA ALA A 148 5.26 1.01 6.74
C ALA A 148 5.78 1.97 7.83
N LEU A 149 6.70 2.89 7.51
CA LEU A 149 7.21 3.85 8.48
C LEU A 149 6.12 4.86 8.88
N PRO A 150 5.99 5.17 10.18
CA PRO A 150 4.98 6.12 10.68
C PRO A 150 5.33 7.58 10.40
N CYS A 151 6.52 7.84 9.87
CA CYS A 151 7.02 9.18 9.58
C CYS A 151 7.87 9.18 8.30
N ARG A 152 8.14 10.40 7.82
CA ARG A 152 9.05 10.63 6.70
C ARG A 152 10.50 10.40 7.16
N VAL A 153 11.29 9.72 6.35
CA VAL A 153 12.76 9.64 6.49
C VAL A 153 13.35 11.03 6.27
N LYS A 154 14.12 11.51 7.24
CA LYS A 154 14.77 12.83 7.24
C LYS A 154 16.28 12.75 7.11
N SER A 155 16.86 11.61 7.49
CA SER A 155 18.29 11.38 7.39
C SER A 155 18.60 9.88 7.33
N MET A 156 19.83 9.57 6.94
CA MET A 156 20.39 8.21 7.00
C MET A 156 20.35 7.57 8.40
N GLU A 157 20.23 8.38 9.45
CA GLU A 157 20.01 7.91 10.83
C GLU A 157 18.72 7.10 10.95
N ASP A 158 17.65 7.57 10.32
CA ASP A 158 16.32 6.96 10.40
C ASP A 158 16.27 5.60 9.71
N LEU A 159 17.27 5.31 8.86
CA LEU A 159 17.42 4.03 8.17
C LEU A 159 18.21 3.01 8.99
N ARG A 160 18.89 3.44 10.07
CA ARG A 160 19.68 2.53 10.90
C ARG A 160 18.75 1.47 11.49
N CYS A 161 19.22 0.22 11.43
CA CYS A 161 18.50 -0.95 11.93
C CYS A 161 17.18 -1.30 11.20
N LEU A 162 16.85 -0.64 10.09
CA LEU A 162 15.72 -1.08 9.27
C LEU A 162 16.08 -2.35 8.47
N PRO A 163 15.23 -3.39 8.50
CA PRO A 163 15.46 -4.61 7.75
C PRO A 163 15.33 -4.36 6.24
N CYS A 164 15.87 -5.28 5.44
CA CYS A 164 15.73 -5.30 3.98
C CYS A 164 16.32 -4.08 3.23
N LEU A 165 17.04 -3.19 3.92
CA LEU A 165 17.76 -2.07 3.32
C LEU A 165 19.24 -2.42 3.17
N GLY A 166 19.59 -3.03 2.04
CA GLY A 166 20.98 -3.27 1.67
C GLY A 166 21.71 -2.00 1.23
N ASP A 167 23.03 -2.07 1.14
CA ASP A 167 23.90 -0.91 0.83
C ASP A 167 23.47 -0.15 -0.43
N HIS A 168 22.99 -0.85 -1.47
CA HIS A 168 22.51 -0.19 -2.69
C HIS A 168 21.27 0.64 -2.42
N SER A 169 20.24 0.07 -1.79
CA SER A 169 19.01 0.79 -1.46
C SER A 169 19.31 2.01 -0.58
N GLN A 170 20.20 1.86 0.41
CA GLN A 170 20.64 2.97 1.26
C GLN A 170 21.35 4.08 0.46
N ARG A 171 22.24 3.74 -0.48
CA ARG A 171 22.89 4.73 -1.36
C ARG A 171 21.89 5.48 -2.23
N VAL A 172 20.90 4.78 -2.80
CA VAL A 172 19.84 5.41 -3.61
C VAL A 172 19.02 6.37 -2.76
N ILE A 173 18.60 5.95 -1.56
CA ILE A 173 17.84 6.82 -0.64
C ILE A 173 18.65 8.05 -0.26
N LYS A 174 19.92 7.89 0.10
CA LYS A 174 20.81 9.00 0.42
C LYS A 174 20.86 10.05 -0.69
N ILE A 175 21.08 9.60 -1.93
CA ILE A 175 21.18 10.50 -3.09
C ILE A 175 19.84 11.22 -3.35
N LEU A 176 18.72 10.54 -3.07
CA LEU A 176 17.39 11.13 -3.20
C LEU A 176 17.12 12.21 -2.15
N GLU A 177 17.75 12.16 -0.96
CA GLU A 177 17.69 13.27 0.01
C GLU A 177 18.27 14.57 -0.58
N ASP A 178 19.25 14.47 -1.48
CA ASP A 178 19.90 15.59 -2.16
C ASP A 178 19.17 16.04 -3.45
N GLY A 179 18.07 15.38 -3.82
CA GLY A 179 17.12 15.86 -4.83
C GLY A 179 16.81 14.89 -5.97
N SER A 180 17.80 14.22 -6.57
CA SER A 180 17.53 13.25 -7.65
C SER A 180 18.62 12.19 -7.78
N SER A 181 18.19 10.96 -8.10
CA SER A 181 19.11 9.85 -8.35
C SER A 181 19.37 9.69 -9.83
N ARG A 182 20.63 9.87 -10.25
CA ARG A 182 21.06 9.65 -11.65
C ARG A 182 20.70 8.25 -12.15
N GLU A 183 20.81 7.22 -11.31
CA GLU A 183 20.46 5.83 -11.66
C GLU A 183 18.96 5.71 -12.00
N VAL A 184 18.10 6.33 -11.18
CA VAL A 184 16.64 6.30 -11.36
C VAL A 184 16.25 7.07 -12.62
N GLU A 185 16.81 8.26 -12.82
CA GLU A 185 16.55 9.07 -14.01
C GLU A 185 17.08 8.40 -15.28
N SER A 186 18.29 7.83 -15.26
CA SER A 186 18.82 7.09 -16.42
C SER A 186 18.00 5.84 -16.74
N THR A 187 17.46 5.18 -15.71
CA THR A 187 16.56 4.03 -15.90
C THR A 187 15.25 4.50 -16.55
N ARG A 188 14.66 5.58 -16.05
CA ARG A 188 13.40 6.13 -16.58
C ARG A 188 13.51 6.59 -18.03
N GLN A 189 14.67 7.12 -18.41
CA GLN A 189 14.97 7.61 -19.76
C GLN A 189 15.50 6.53 -20.70
N SER A 190 15.82 5.33 -20.20
CA SER A 190 16.32 4.22 -21.01
C SER A 190 15.25 3.75 -21.99
N GLU A 191 15.63 3.66 -23.27
CA GLU A 191 14.80 3.08 -24.33
C GLU A 191 14.32 1.68 -23.98
N GLN A 192 15.23 0.85 -23.42
CA GLN A 192 14.90 -0.51 -23.00
C GLN A 192 13.82 -0.49 -21.92
N PHE A 193 13.96 0.34 -20.88
CA PHE A 193 12.98 0.39 -19.81
C PHE A 193 11.60 0.86 -20.31
N GLN A 194 11.57 1.89 -21.17
CA GLN A 194 10.34 2.42 -21.74
C GLN A 194 9.65 1.39 -22.64
N ALA A 195 10.39 0.73 -23.53
CA ALA A 195 9.86 -0.30 -24.41
C ALA A 195 9.36 -1.52 -23.61
N MET A 196 10.14 -2.00 -22.65
CA MET A 196 9.73 -3.11 -21.78
C MET A 196 8.46 -2.76 -21.01
N LYS A 197 8.35 -1.53 -20.49
CA LYS A 197 7.14 -1.05 -19.80
C LYS A 197 5.93 -0.98 -20.72
N ALA A 198 6.09 -0.45 -21.94
CA ALA A 198 5.01 -0.38 -22.92
C ALA A 198 4.55 -1.79 -23.36
N LEU A 199 5.48 -2.68 -23.69
CA LEU A 199 5.18 -4.03 -24.18
C LEU A 199 4.59 -4.92 -23.08
N THR A 200 5.11 -4.85 -21.84
CA THR A 200 4.51 -5.60 -20.70
C THR A 200 3.20 -5.00 -20.22
N GLY A 201 2.84 -3.78 -20.64
CA GLY A 201 1.52 -3.19 -20.42
C GLY A 201 0.42 -3.80 -21.29
N ILE A 202 0.77 -4.61 -22.30
CA ILE A 202 -0.19 -5.29 -23.16
C ILE A 202 -0.70 -6.55 -22.44
N PHE A 203 -2.02 -6.68 -22.29
CA PHE A 203 -2.62 -7.88 -21.71
C PHE A 203 -2.18 -9.15 -22.47
N GLY A 204 -1.75 -10.18 -21.73
CA GLY A 204 -1.19 -11.41 -22.31
C GLY A 204 0.30 -11.35 -22.69
N VAL A 205 1.02 -10.28 -22.34
CA VAL A 205 2.46 -10.12 -22.61
C VAL A 205 3.26 -10.05 -21.30
N GLY A 206 4.01 -11.12 -21.01
CA GLY A 206 4.97 -11.15 -19.91
C GLY A 206 6.36 -10.66 -20.30
N VAL A 207 7.25 -10.54 -19.31
CA VAL A 207 8.64 -10.03 -19.47
C VAL A 207 9.40 -10.75 -20.58
N ARG A 208 9.34 -12.09 -20.66
CA ARG A 208 10.06 -12.87 -21.69
C ARG A 208 9.61 -12.53 -23.12
N THR A 209 8.30 -12.36 -23.31
CA THR A 209 7.74 -12.01 -24.63
C THR A 209 8.14 -10.58 -25.00
N ALA A 210 8.01 -9.64 -24.06
CA ALA A 210 8.41 -8.25 -24.25
C ALA A 210 9.92 -8.10 -24.56
N ASP A 211 10.77 -8.83 -23.85
CA ASP A 211 12.22 -8.84 -24.04
C ASP A 211 12.61 -9.43 -25.41
N ARG A 212 11.96 -10.52 -25.83
CA ARG A 212 12.12 -11.05 -27.19
C ARG A 212 11.76 -10.01 -28.25
N TRP A 213 10.59 -9.39 -28.13
CA TRP A 213 10.12 -8.35 -29.05
C TRP A 213 11.01 -7.11 -29.06
N PHE A 214 11.55 -6.71 -27.90
CA PHE A 214 12.51 -5.63 -27.82
C PHE A 214 13.79 -5.93 -28.61
N ARG A 215 14.33 -7.15 -28.50
CA ARG A 215 15.48 -7.61 -29.31
C ARG A 215 15.17 -7.68 -30.81
N GLU A 216 13.91 -7.94 -31.17
CA GLU A 216 13.42 -7.88 -32.56
C GLU A 216 13.23 -6.44 -33.08
N GLY A 217 13.50 -5.42 -32.25
CA GLY A 217 13.42 -4.01 -32.64
C GLY A 217 12.08 -3.35 -32.36
N LEU A 218 11.14 -4.04 -31.71
CA LEU A 218 9.83 -3.50 -31.36
C LEU A 218 9.92 -2.65 -30.09
N ARG A 219 9.16 -1.56 -30.03
CA ARG A 219 9.18 -0.60 -28.91
C ARG A 219 7.80 -0.32 -28.34
N SER A 220 6.75 -0.45 -29.14
CA SER A 220 5.39 -0.09 -28.76
C SER A 220 4.35 -1.13 -29.22
N PRO A 221 3.12 -1.06 -28.70
CA PRO A 221 2.00 -1.84 -29.25
C PRO A 221 1.76 -1.59 -30.76
N ASP A 222 1.96 -0.34 -31.22
CA ASP A 222 1.78 0.01 -32.64
C ASP A 222 2.77 -0.72 -33.56
N ASP A 223 3.99 -0.98 -33.08
CA ASP A 223 4.96 -1.77 -33.84
C ASP A 223 4.47 -3.20 -34.10
N LEU A 224 3.72 -3.80 -33.16
CA LEU A 224 3.16 -5.16 -33.33
C LEU A 224 2.16 -5.21 -34.48
N ILE A 225 1.31 -4.17 -34.59
CA ILE A 225 0.33 -4.03 -35.66
C ILE A 225 1.05 -3.80 -37.00
N ARG A 226 1.98 -2.84 -37.03
CA ARG A 226 2.71 -2.44 -38.24
C ARG A 226 3.56 -3.57 -38.82
N THR A 227 4.16 -4.39 -37.95
CA THR A 227 5.03 -5.50 -38.37
C THR A 227 4.29 -6.81 -38.61
N GLY A 228 2.98 -6.86 -38.33
CA GLY A 228 2.17 -8.07 -38.54
C GLY A 228 2.58 -9.22 -37.62
N GLN A 229 2.98 -8.93 -36.38
CA GLN A 229 3.39 -9.96 -35.43
C GLN A 229 2.27 -10.95 -35.15
N GLN A 230 2.63 -12.23 -35.01
CA GLN A 230 1.66 -13.26 -34.66
C GLN A 230 1.32 -13.18 -33.17
N LEU A 231 0.10 -12.77 -32.88
CA LEU A 231 -0.43 -12.59 -31.53
C LEU A 231 -1.44 -13.68 -31.20
N ASN A 232 -1.38 -14.21 -29.96
CA ASN A 232 -2.45 -15.07 -29.46
C ASN A 232 -3.71 -14.27 -29.09
N ARG A 233 -4.85 -14.93 -28.81
CA ARG A 233 -6.14 -14.26 -28.54
C ARG A 233 -6.06 -13.21 -27.41
N ALA A 234 -5.32 -13.51 -26.33
CA ALA A 234 -5.14 -12.57 -25.23
C ALA A 234 -4.34 -11.33 -25.66
N GLN A 235 -3.25 -11.53 -26.40
CA GLN A 235 -2.41 -10.46 -26.92
C GLN A 235 -3.13 -9.61 -27.96
N GLN A 236 -3.95 -10.21 -28.82
CA GLN A 236 -4.80 -9.49 -29.77
C GLN A 236 -5.75 -8.55 -29.04
N ALA A 237 -6.47 -9.05 -28.02
CA ALA A 237 -7.32 -8.22 -27.18
C ALA A 237 -6.51 -7.14 -26.43
N GLY A 238 -5.34 -7.50 -25.90
CA GLY A 238 -4.46 -6.57 -25.19
C GLY A 238 -3.95 -5.43 -26.06
N VAL A 239 -3.67 -5.68 -27.34
CA VAL A 239 -3.32 -4.63 -28.31
C VAL A 239 -4.54 -3.81 -28.70
N GLN A 240 -5.66 -4.48 -29.01
CA GLN A 240 -6.91 -3.82 -29.41
C GLN A 240 -7.42 -2.83 -28.36
N TYR A 241 -7.38 -3.20 -27.09
CA TYR A 241 -7.90 -2.40 -25.98
C TYR A 241 -6.80 -1.72 -25.16
N TYR A 242 -5.56 -1.66 -25.67
CA TYR A 242 -4.39 -1.18 -24.91
C TYR A 242 -4.65 0.19 -24.26
N ASN A 243 -5.13 1.16 -25.03
CA ASN A 243 -5.35 2.52 -24.55
C ASN A 243 -6.40 2.61 -23.43
N ASP A 244 -7.43 1.77 -23.47
CA ASP A 244 -8.46 1.74 -22.43
C ASP A 244 -7.98 0.99 -21.19
N LEU A 245 -7.26 -0.12 -21.35
CA LEU A 245 -6.69 -0.89 -20.24
C LEU A 245 -5.57 -0.14 -19.49
N GLN A 246 -4.97 0.89 -20.10
CA GLN A 246 -4.04 1.79 -19.41
C GLN A 246 -4.74 2.86 -18.55
N LYS A 247 -6.04 3.13 -18.78
CA LYS A 247 -6.79 4.07 -17.95
C LYS A 247 -7.13 3.41 -16.61
N PRO A 248 -6.84 4.05 -15.47
CA PRO A 248 -7.21 3.49 -14.18
C PRO A 248 -8.72 3.34 -14.04
N VAL A 249 -9.16 2.17 -13.60
CA VAL A 249 -10.55 1.91 -13.22
C VAL A 249 -10.82 2.63 -11.91
N THR A 250 -11.87 3.45 -11.87
CA THR A 250 -12.32 4.17 -10.68
C THR A 250 -13.17 3.28 -9.78
N LYS A 251 -13.30 3.66 -8.49
CA LYS A 251 -14.21 2.95 -7.57
C LYS A 251 -15.65 2.93 -8.06
N VAL A 252 -16.11 4.01 -8.71
CA VAL A 252 -17.45 4.08 -9.31
C VAL A 252 -17.61 3.07 -10.44
N GLU A 253 -16.65 2.97 -11.36
CA GLU A 253 -16.67 1.95 -12.41
C GLU A 253 -16.60 0.53 -11.82
N ALA A 254 -15.79 0.32 -10.78
CA ALA A 254 -15.71 -0.96 -10.09
C ALA A 254 -17.04 -1.36 -9.43
N ASP A 255 -17.81 -0.41 -8.90
CA ASP A 255 -19.15 -0.67 -8.34
C ASP A 255 -20.14 -1.06 -9.45
N VAL A 256 -20.13 -0.35 -10.58
CA VAL A 256 -20.96 -0.72 -11.75
C VAL A 256 -20.61 -2.11 -12.28
N ILE A 257 -19.32 -2.43 -12.37
CA ILE A 257 -18.87 -3.78 -12.77
C ILE A 257 -19.32 -4.83 -11.75
N SER A 258 -19.27 -4.50 -10.45
CA SER A 258 -19.74 -5.40 -9.38
C SER A 258 -21.21 -5.75 -9.55
N ASP A 259 -22.07 -4.77 -9.84
CA ASP A 259 -23.50 -5.00 -10.07
C ASP A 259 -23.76 -5.91 -11.28
N ILE A 260 -22.98 -5.75 -12.36
CA ILE A 260 -23.10 -6.58 -13.56
C ILE A 260 -22.71 -8.03 -13.26
N VAL A 261 -21.57 -8.23 -12.59
CA VAL A 261 -21.07 -9.57 -12.25
C VAL A 261 -21.96 -10.25 -11.23
N GLU A 262 -22.46 -9.52 -10.23
CA GLU A 262 -23.39 -10.06 -9.23
C GLU A 262 -24.70 -10.55 -9.87
N LYS A 263 -25.26 -9.78 -10.81
CA LYS A 263 -26.43 -10.22 -11.59
C LYS A 263 -26.15 -11.49 -12.39
N ALA A 264 -24.97 -11.58 -13.01
CA ALA A 264 -24.56 -12.77 -13.76
C ALA A 264 -24.46 -13.99 -12.85
N VAL A 265 -23.76 -13.84 -11.72
CA VAL A 265 -23.54 -14.90 -10.73
C VAL A 265 -24.87 -15.43 -10.20
N HIS A 266 -25.76 -14.55 -9.71
CA HIS A 266 -27.03 -14.97 -9.14
C HIS A 266 -28.01 -15.54 -10.17
N SER A 267 -27.91 -15.12 -11.44
CA SER A 267 -28.71 -15.70 -12.52
C SER A 267 -28.27 -17.13 -12.84
N VAL A 268 -26.97 -17.41 -12.75
CA VAL A 268 -26.38 -18.70 -13.09
C VAL A 268 -26.44 -19.68 -11.92
N LEU A 269 -26.18 -19.20 -10.70
CA LEU A 269 -26.15 -19.99 -9.48
C LEU A 269 -26.82 -19.21 -8.34
N PRO A 270 -28.15 -19.37 -8.17
CA PRO A 270 -28.86 -18.80 -7.03
C PRO A 270 -28.25 -19.30 -5.70
N GLY A 271 -28.01 -18.38 -4.77
CA GLY A 271 -27.38 -18.68 -3.47
C GLY A 271 -25.85 -18.60 -3.45
N ALA A 272 -25.20 -18.33 -4.59
CA ALA A 272 -23.78 -18.01 -4.61
C ALA A 272 -23.47 -16.70 -3.87
N GLU A 273 -22.28 -16.64 -3.26
CA GLU A 273 -21.77 -15.45 -2.60
C GLU A 273 -20.67 -14.82 -3.46
N ILE A 274 -20.68 -13.50 -3.61
CA ILE A 274 -19.67 -12.74 -4.35
C ILE A 274 -19.09 -11.63 -3.47
N GLN A 275 -17.77 -11.46 -3.52
CA GLN A 275 -17.06 -10.44 -2.76
C GLN A 275 -16.05 -9.72 -3.66
N LEU A 276 -16.08 -8.38 -3.62
CA LEU A 276 -15.04 -7.54 -4.21
C LEU A 276 -13.72 -7.72 -3.45
N MET A 277 -12.64 -8.02 -4.19
CA MET A 277 -11.29 -8.33 -3.70
C MET A 277 -10.28 -7.28 -4.17
N GLY A 278 -9.02 -7.67 -4.31
CA GLY A 278 -8.03 -6.84 -5.01
C GLY A 278 -7.66 -5.54 -4.31
N GLY A 279 -7.25 -4.57 -5.14
CA GLY A 279 -6.92 -3.21 -4.71
C GLY A 279 -8.09 -2.48 -4.06
N PHE A 280 -9.29 -2.64 -4.61
CA PHE A 280 -10.51 -1.99 -4.13
C PHE A 280 -10.90 -2.47 -2.72
N ARG A 281 -10.77 -3.77 -2.42
CA ARG A 281 -10.98 -4.28 -1.04
C ARG A 281 -10.00 -3.69 -0.03
N ARG A 282 -8.81 -3.26 -0.47
CA ARG A 282 -7.82 -2.55 0.37
C ARG A 282 -8.07 -1.04 0.47
N GLY A 283 -9.17 -0.54 -0.09
CA GLY A 283 -9.56 0.87 -0.05
C GLY A 283 -8.89 1.74 -1.11
N LYS A 284 -8.42 1.17 -2.22
CA LYS A 284 -7.99 1.98 -3.37
C LYS A 284 -9.19 2.62 -4.06
N GLU A 285 -9.08 3.90 -4.38
CA GLU A 285 -10.06 4.63 -5.20
C GLU A 285 -9.89 4.38 -6.70
N VAL A 286 -8.69 3.92 -7.10
CA VAL A 286 -8.34 3.59 -8.49
C VAL A 286 -7.53 2.29 -8.56
N GLY A 287 -7.79 1.49 -9.60
CA GLY A 287 -7.15 0.19 -9.86
C GLY A 287 -6.83 -0.03 -11.34
N HIS A 288 -6.18 -1.14 -11.66
CA HIS A 288 -5.99 -1.58 -13.06
C HIS A 288 -7.08 -2.57 -13.50
N ASP A 289 -7.66 -3.28 -12.54
CA ASP A 289 -8.61 -4.36 -12.70
C ASP A 289 -9.55 -4.44 -11.48
N VAL A 290 -10.64 -5.19 -11.63
CA VAL A 290 -11.62 -5.45 -10.58
C VAL A 290 -11.63 -6.94 -10.28
N ASP A 291 -11.19 -7.31 -9.07
CA ASP A 291 -11.08 -8.70 -8.64
C ASP A 291 -12.32 -9.13 -7.86
N PHE A 292 -12.84 -10.33 -8.15
CA PHE A 292 -13.96 -10.93 -7.42
C PHE A 292 -13.58 -12.30 -6.88
N LEU A 293 -14.05 -12.62 -5.67
CA LEU A 293 -14.12 -13.98 -5.13
C LEU A 293 -15.58 -14.42 -5.20
N ILE A 294 -15.84 -15.57 -5.81
CA ILE A 294 -17.17 -16.16 -5.91
C ILE A 294 -17.12 -17.55 -5.27
N THR A 295 -18.10 -17.86 -4.43
CA THR A 295 -18.22 -19.15 -3.73
C THR A 295 -19.68 -19.53 -3.52
N HIS A 296 -19.93 -20.70 -2.94
CA HIS A 296 -21.26 -21.17 -2.58
C HIS A 296 -21.20 -21.86 -1.20
N PRO A 297 -22.19 -21.68 -0.30
CA PRO A 297 -22.17 -22.29 1.04
C PRO A 297 -22.18 -23.83 1.02
N GLU A 298 -22.81 -24.43 0.01
CA GLU A 298 -22.73 -25.87 -0.27
C GLU A 298 -21.56 -26.18 -1.21
N GLU A 299 -20.59 -26.95 -0.72
CA GLU A 299 -19.41 -27.39 -1.47
C GLU A 299 -19.78 -28.14 -2.76
N GLY A 300 -19.08 -27.84 -3.85
CA GLY A 300 -19.26 -28.47 -5.15
C GLY A 300 -20.31 -27.79 -6.04
N LYS A 301 -21.13 -26.88 -5.51
CA LYS A 301 -22.11 -26.13 -6.33
C LYS A 301 -21.46 -25.12 -7.26
N GLU A 302 -20.29 -24.62 -6.89
CA GLU A 302 -19.46 -23.70 -7.67
C GLU A 302 -18.73 -24.39 -8.84
N GLU A 303 -18.75 -25.72 -8.93
CA GLU A 303 -18.08 -26.44 -10.01
C GLU A 303 -18.62 -26.05 -11.40
N GLY A 304 -17.69 -25.70 -12.30
CA GLY A 304 -18.03 -25.28 -13.67
C GLY A 304 -18.79 -23.95 -13.75
N LEU A 305 -18.73 -23.11 -12.70
CA LEU A 305 -19.42 -21.83 -12.65
C LEU A 305 -18.85 -20.80 -13.64
N MET A 306 -17.52 -20.71 -13.79
CA MET A 306 -16.88 -19.67 -14.60
C MET A 306 -17.33 -19.66 -16.07
N PRO A 307 -17.36 -20.78 -16.81
CA PRO A 307 -17.87 -20.79 -18.19
C PRO A 307 -19.33 -20.35 -18.30
N LYS A 308 -20.17 -20.66 -17.30
CA LYS A 308 -21.58 -20.26 -17.30
C LYS A 308 -21.72 -18.76 -17.08
N ILE A 309 -20.93 -18.17 -16.18
CA ILE A 309 -20.89 -16.72 -15.95
C ILE A 309 -20.39 -16.01 -17.21
N THR A 310 -19.29 -16.47 -17.81
CA THR A 310 -18.74 -15.82 -19.02
C THR A 310 -19.73 -15.89 -20.17
N ASN A 311 -20.40 -17.03 -20.38
CA ASN A 311 -21.44 -17.13 -21.40
C ASN A 311 -22.60 -16.15 -21.12
N TRP A 312 -23.03 -16.03 -19.86
CA TRP A 312 -24.08 -15.07 -19.49
C TRP A 312 -23.67 -13.62 -19.75
N LEU A 313 -22.38 -13.28 -19.52
CA LEU A 313 -21.83 -11.94 -19.77
C LEU A 313 -21.61 -11.66 -21.27
N GLU A 314 -21.32 -12.68 -22.07
CA GLU A 314 -21.19 -12.59 -23.52
C GLU A 314 -22.55 -12.44 -24.23
N GLU A 315 -23.61 -12.98 -23.64
CA GLU A 315 -24.98 -12.90 -24.17
C GLU A 315 -25.56 -11.48 -24.05
N GLN A 316 -25.99 -10.92 -25.19
CA GLN A 316 -26.73 -9.66 -25.24
C GLN A 316 -28.09 -9.82 -24.55
N LEU A 317 -28.61 -8.74 -23.94
CA LEU A 317 -29.91 -8.76 -23.24
C LEU A 317 -31.02 -9.34 -24.12
N PHE A 318 -31.01 -8.99 -25.41
CA PHE A 318 -31.95 -9.51 -26.39
C PHE A 318 -31.95 -11.05 -26.47
N GLU A 319 -30.76 -11.66 -26.63
CA GLU A 319 -30.64 -13.11 -26.72
C GLU A 319 -31.06 -13.79 -25.42
N ARG A 320 -30.75 -13.17 -24.28
CA ARG A 320 -31.14 -13.67 -22.96
C ARG A 320 -32.66 -13.70 -22.79
N GLU A 321 -33.35 -12.60 -23.15
CA GLU A 321 -34.81 -12.54 -23.10
C GLU A 321 -35.47 -13.50 -24.10
N LEU A 322 -34.89 -13.66 -25.29
CA LEU A 322 -35.40 -14.60 -26.29
C LEU A 322 -35.33 -16.06 -25.79
N ARG A 323 -34.23 -16.45 -25.13
CA ARG A 323 -34.10 -17.77 -24.51
C ARG A 323 -35.02 -17.94 -23.30
N ARG A 324 -35.18 -16.90 -22.48
CA ARG A 324 -36.12 -16.91 -21.35
C ARG A 324 -37.55 -17.11 -21.82
N TRP A 325 -37.97 -16.39 -22.86
CA TRP A 325 -39.27 -16.56 -23.51
C TRP A 325 -39.47 -17.98 -24.05
N ALA A 326 -38.47 -18.51 -24.76
CA ALA A 326 -38.53 -19.89 -25.27
C ALA A 326 -38.78 -20.91 -24.13
N GLY A 327 -38.04 -20.79 -23.03
CA GLY A 327 -38.16 -21.66 -21.88
C GLY A 327 -39.50 -21.52 -21.15
N GLN A 328 -39.82 -20.31 -20.71
CA GLN A 328 -40.94 -20.05 -19.80
C GLN A 328 -42.30 -20.08 -20.51
N GLU A 329 -42.38 -19.51 -21.71
CA GLU A 329 -43.67 -19.34 -22.41
C GLU A 329 -43.91 -20.44 -23.45
N LYS A 330 -42.85 -20.98 -24.07
CA LYS A 330 -42.97 -21.98 -25.14
C LYS A 330 -42.61 -23.41 -24.73
N ASN A 331 -42.04 -23.63 -23.55
CA ASN A 331 -41.48 -24.94 -23.14
C ASN A 331 -40.41 -25.45 -24.14
N MET A 332 -39.65 -24.54 -24.72
CA MET A 332 -38.59 -24.82 -25.67
C MET A 332 -37.23 -24.45 -25.06
N SER A 333 -36.18 -25.14 -25.47
CA SER A 333 -34.80 -24.78 -25.12
C SER A 333 -34.12 -24.19 -26.34
N LEU A 334 -33.83 -22.89 -26.31
CA LEU A 334 -33.07 -22.18 -27.34
C LEU A 334 -31.61 -22.02 -26.90
N SER A 335 -30.68 -22.33 -27.80
CA SER A 335 -29.24 -22.12 -27.64
C SER A 335 -28.63 -21.58 -28.94
N SER A 336 -27.34 -21.24 -28.91
CA SER A 336 -26.57 -20.87 -30.09
C SER A 336 -26.43 -21.98 -31.15
N HIS A 337 -26.79 -23.23 -30.82
CA HIS A 337 -26.61 -24.38 -31.71
C HIS A 337 -27.93 -24.98 -32.21
N ALA A 338 -29.01 -24.85 -31.42
CA ALA A 338 -30.27 -25.50 -31.74
C ALA A 338 -31.44 -24.89 -30.95
N LEU A 339 -32.64 -25.09 -31.49
CA LEU A 339 -33.92 -24.93 -30.82
C LEU A 339 -34.54 -26.33 -30.61
N TYR A 340 -34.88 -26.66 -29.37
CA TYR A 340 -35.50 -27.93 -29.00
C TYR A 340 -36.88 -27.71 -28.40
N ASP A 341 -37.90 -28.42 -28.89
CA ASP A 341 -39.26 -28.38 -28.37
C ASP A 341 -39.48 -29.56 -27.41
N SER A 342 -39.66 -29.25 -26.12
CA SER A 342 -39.84 -30.27 -25.08
C SER A 342 -41.21 -30.94 -25.13
N LYS A 343 -42.23 -30.30 -25.71
CA LYS A 343 -43.57 -30.89 -25.87
C LYS A 343 -43.58 -31.91 -27.00
N GLN A 344 -42.87 -31.61 -28.09
CA GLN A 344 -42.78 -32.49 -29.25
C GLN A 344 -41.60 -33.47 -29.18
N ASN A 345 -40.70 -33.27 -28.22
CA ASN A 345 -39.47 -34.05 -28.02
C ASN A 345 -38.60 -34.09 -29.30
N LEU A 346 -38.41 -32.94 -29.95
CA LEU A 346 -37.64 -32.85 -31.20
C LEU A 346 -36.87 -31.53 -31.35
N TYR A 347 -35.80 -31.58 -32.15
CA TYR A 347 -35.05 -30.40 -32.56
C TYR A 347 -35.71 -29.75 -33.78
N LEU A 348 -36.07 -28.48 -33.65
CA LEU A 348 -36.64 -27.68 -34.71
C LEU A 348 -35.51 -27.16 -35.60
N ARG A 349 -35.54 -27.52 -36.88
CA ARG A 349 -34.59 -27.00 -37.87
C ARG A 349 -35.08 -25.65 -38.36
N ALA A 350 -34.19 -24.66 -38.31
CA ALA A 350 -34.36 -23.35 -38.90
C ALA A 350 -33.22 -23.06 -39.86
N LYS A 351 -33.51 -22.46 -41.02
CA LYS A 351 -32.53 -21.97 -42.00
C LYS A 351 -32.29 -20.47 -41.87
N THR A 352 -33.23 -19.75 -41.28
CA THR A 352 -33.14 -18.30 -41.05
C THR A 352 -33.58 -17.95 -39.64
N GLU A 353 -33.29 -16.74 -39.20
CA GLU A 353 -33.71 -16.26 -37.87
C GLU A 353 -35.23 -16.07 -37.80
N GLU A 354 -35.87 -15.61 -38.87
CA GLU A 354 -37.33 -15.44 -38.96
C GLU A 354 -38.07 -16.75 -38.64
N GLU A 355 -37.53 -17.89 -39.09
CA GLU A 355 -38.09 -19.21 -38.77
C GLU A 355 -37.99 -19.51 -37.25
N ILE A 356 -36.89 -19.11 -36.60
CA ILE A 356 -36.72 -19.24 -35.14
C ILE A 356 -37.78 -18.40 -34.41
N PHE A 357 -37.96 -17.13 -34.81
CA PHE A 357 -38.99 -16.26 -34.23
C PHE A 357 -40.41 -16.81 -34.44
N ALA A 358 -40.68 -17.37 -35.62
CA ALA A 358 -41.96 -18.00 -35.94
C ALA A 358 -42.25 -19.21 -35.03
N TYR A 359 -41.26 -20.10 -34.81
CA TYR A 359 -41.40 -21.21 -33.86
C TYR A 359 -41.67 -20.71 -32.43
N LEU A 360 -41.04 -19.60 -32.04
CA LEU A 360 -41.23 -18.96 -30.75
C LEU A 360 -42.51 -18.11 -30.67
N GLY A 361 -43.31 -18.04 -31.74
CA GLY A 361 -44.55 -17.25 -31.81
C GLY A 361 -44.33 -15.77 -31.53
N LEU A 362 -43.19 -15.23 -31.98
CA LEU A 362 -42.81 -13.83 -31.84
C LEU A 362 -42.78 -13.15 -33.21
N GLU A 363 -43.04 -11.84 -33.23
CA GLU A 363 -42.74 -11.01 -34.40
C GLU A 363 -41.22 -10.93 -34.60
N PHE A 364 -40.77 -11.03 -35.84
CA PHE A 364 -39.35 -10.93 -36.15
C PHE A 364 -38.84 -9.51 -35.92
N ILE A 365 -37.83 -9.39 -35.08
CA ILE A 365 -37.12 -8.12 -34.83
C ILE A 365 -35.80 -8.18 -35.62
N PRO A 366 -35.50 -7.27 -36.55
CA PRO A 366 -34.27 -7.29 -37.33
C PRO A 366 -33.05 -7.00 -36.45
N PRO A 367 -31.83 -7.49 -36.79
CA PRO A 367 -30.64 -7.29 -35.97
C PRO A 367 -30.33 -5.84 -35.58
N SER A 368 -30.63 -4.87 -36.45
CA SER A 368 -30.48 -3.43 -36.18
C SER A 368 -31.34 -2.90 -35.03
N GLU A 369 -32.35 -3.67 -34.60
CA GLU A 369 -33.32 -3.30 -33.56
C GLU A 369 -33.17 -4.17 -32.29
N ARG A 370 -32.14 -5.02 -32.21
CA ARG A 370 -31.88 -5.93 -31.08
C ARG A 370 -30.89 -5.38 -30.04
N ASN A 371 -30.68 -4.06 -30.02
CA ASN A 371 -29.69 -3.39 -29.15
C ASN A 371 -30.23 -3.11 -27.74
N ALA A 372 -30.93 -4.09 -27.16
CA ALA A 372 -31.59 -3.98 -25.86
C ALA A 372 -30.59 -3.89 -24.70
#